data_AF-A0A1Y6D6F6-F1
#
_entry.id   AF-A0A1Y6D6F6-F1
#
_cell.length_a   1.000
_cell.length_b   1.000
_cell.length_c   1.000
_cell.angle_alpha   90.00
_cell.angle_beta   90.00
_cell.angle_gamma   90.00
#
_symmetry.space_group_name_H-M   'P 1'
#
loop_
_entity.id
_entity.type
_entity.pdbx_description
1 polymer ?
#
loop_
_entity_poly.entity_id
_entity_poly.type
_entity_poly.pdbx_seq_one_letter_code
_entity_poly.pdbx_strand_id
1 'polypeptide(L)'
;MARSVACDLDFGSASRLRNLPAPANTDEPARLADLNAAIEGLKNKESVFVAAQGNVNLSSPGATIDGQTPASGSRALGSVLLRFQTTASENGLYLWNGASSAMTRASDANSAAELTNAVVAVQNGTDAGKAFRQTTTLATLGTDAVTWTAFGTGASAATTSSSGTVQLATQTEVNTGTDANKAVTPATLAGSAWAKRKFTATFGDGSNTQYDFTHNYGTRDVQVAVYRNGSPYDVWDCEVQMPDVNTVRLKFAVAPTSNQLNAVIIG
;
A
#
# COMPACT_ATOMS: atom_id res chain seq x y z
N MET A 1 23.97 -50.79 11.49
CA MET A 1 24.13 -50.91 12.97
C MET A 1 24.49 -49.54 13.50
N ALA A 2 23.72 -49.00 14.45
CA ALA A 2 24.02 -47.75 15.13
C ALA A 2 24.70 -48.04 16.48
N ARG A 3 25.61 -47.18 16.92
CA ARG A 3 26.27 -47.27 18.23
C ARG A 3 25.59 -46.28 19.18
N SER A 4 25.19 -46.75 20.35
CA SER A 4 24.71 -45.86 21.42
C SER A 4 25.86 -45.04 21.99
N VAL A 5 25.66 -43.73 22.13
CA VAL A 5 26.55 -42.82 22.85
C VAL A 5 25.79 -42.33 24.07
N ALA A 6 26.26 -42.67 25.27
CA ALA A 6 25.60 -42.37 26.54
C ALA A 6 26.26 -41.20 27.28
N CYS A 7 26.92 -40.31 26.53
CA CYS A 7 27.59 -39.11 27.03
C CYS A 7 27.63 -38.04 25.93
N ASP A 8 27.94 -36.81 26.30
CA ASP A 8 28.07 -35.72 25.34
C ASP A 8 29.34 -35.88 24.48
N LEU A 9 29.28 -35.36 23.26
CA LEU A 9 30.42 -35.30 22.33
C LEU A 9 30.89 -33.85 22.22
N ASP A 10 32.07 -33.54 22.76
CA ASP A 10 32.77 -32.27 22.54
C ASP A 10 33.83 -32.44 21.43
N PHE A 11 33.79 -31.55 20.44
CA PHE A 11 34.66 -31.58 19.25
C PHE A 11 35.83 -30.59 19.32
N GLY A 12 35.99 -29.85 20.42
CA GLY A 12 37.17 -29.01 20.67
C GLY A 12 37.40 -27.92 19.62
N SER A 13 36.33 -27.32 19.09
CA SER A 13 36.31 -26.18 18.15
C SER A 13 36.87 -26.39 16.74
N ALA A 14 37.67 -27.43 16.48
CA ALA A 14 38.27 -27.70 15.17
C ALA A 14 37.74 -28.97 14.49
N SER A 15 37.32 -29.97 15.27
CA SER A 15 36.86 -31.25 14.72
C SER A 15 35.49 -31.11 14.08
N ARG A 16 35.24 -31.86 12.99
CA ARG A 16 34.01 -31.78 12.20
C ARG A 16 33.42 -33.17 11.95
N LEU A 17 32.10 -33.25 11.94
CA LEU A 17 31.39 -34.42 11.42
C LEU A 17 31.40 -34.37 9.87
N ARG A 18 31.97 -35.39 9.23
CA ARG A 18 32.08 -35.51 7.76
C ARG A 18 31.16 -36.62 7.25
N ASN A 19 30.73 -36.51 6.00
CA ASN A 19 29.90 -37.50 5.30
C ASN A 19 28.56 -37.84 5.98
N LEU A 20 27.94 -36.88 6.68
CA LEU A 20 26.59 -37.04 7.22
C LEU A 20 25.56 -37.07 6.07
N PRO A 21 24.74 -38.13 5.92
CA PRO A 21 23.67 -38.18 4.92
C PRO A 21 22.55 -37.16 5.22
N ALA A 22 21.67 -36.93 4.24
CA ALA A 22 20.51 -36.06 4.43
C ALA A 22 19.56 -36.66 5.49
N PRO A 23 18.99 -35.84 6.40
CA PRO A 23 18.08 -36.32 7.43
C PRO A 23 16.80 -36.89 6.80
N ALA A 24 16.38 -38.06 7.26
CA ALA A 24 15.17 -38.75 6.82
C ALA A 24 13.98 -38.58 7.78
N ASN A 25 14.24 -38.26 9.06
CA ASN A 25 13.25 -38.11 10.11
C ASN A 25 13.40 -36.77 10.84
N THR A 26 12.37 -36.32 11.56
CA THR A 26 12.34 -35.02 12.26
C THR A 26 13.36 -34.89 13.40
N ASP A 27 13.80 -36.02 13.95
CA ASP A 27 14.66 -36.05 15.13
C ASP A 27 16.14 -36.24 14.76
N GLU A 28 16.46 -36.23 13.46
CA GLU A 28 17.83 -36.34 12.95
C GLU A 28 18.51 -34.96 12.84
N PRO A 29 19.84 -34.87 13.03
CA PRO A 29 20.56 -33.61 12.95
C PRO A 29 20.56 -33.02 11.53
N ALA A 30 20.16 -31.76 11.40
CA ALA A 30 20.18 -31.05 10.13
C ALA A 30 21.61 -30.70 9.68
N ARG A 31 21.93 -30.89 8.39
CA ARG A 31 23.19 -30.38 7.82
C ARG A 31 23.03 -28.89 7.57
N LEU A 32 24.13 -28.13 7.66
CA LEU A 32 24.12 -26.70 7.31
C LEU A 32 23.58 -26.46 5.89
N ALA A 33 23.83 -27.38 4.95
CA ALA A 33 23.27 -27.31 3.60
C ALA A 33 21.74 -27.44 3.58
N ASP A 34 21.14 -28.29 4.42
CA ASP A 34 19.69 -28.47 4.50
C ASP A 34 19.03 -27.27 5.20
N LEU A 35 19.67 -26.75 6.25
CA LEU A 35 19.23 -25.52 6.92
C LEU A 35 19.33 -24.33 5.98
N ASN A 36 20.41 -24.20 5.22
CA ASN A 36 20.54 -23.17 4.20
C ASN A 36 19.45 -23.35 3.15
N ALA A 37 19.23 -24.55 2.59
CA ALA A 37 18.15 -24.80 1.65
C ALA A 37 16.75 -24.47 2.21
N ALA A 38 16.51 -24.75 3.50
CA ALA A 38 15.25 -24.45 4.20
C ALA A 38 15.06 -22.95 4.52
N ILE A 39 16.14 -22.23 4.82
CA ILE A 39 16.14 -20.77 4.95
C ILE A 39 16.10 -20.10 3.55
N GLU A 40 16.60 -20.78 2.51
CA GLU A 40 16.71 -20.35 1.10
C GLU A 40 15.39 -20.47 0.31
N GLY A 41 14.27 -20.06 0.90
CA GLY A 41 13.22 -19.48 0.06
C GLY A 41 13.70 -18.19 -0.63
N LEU A 42 14.70 -17.52 -0.04
CA LEU A 42 15.17 -16.19 -0.39
C LEU A 42 16.71 -16.14 -0.32
N LYS A 43 17.39 -15.98 -1.47
CA LYS A 43 18.85 -15.87 -1.55
C LYS A 43 19.28 -14.40 -1.52
N ASN A 44 19.37 -13.82 -0.34
CA ASN A 44 19.79 -12.42 -0.19
C ASN A 44 21.21 -12.20 -0.74
N LYS A 45 21.35 -11.21 -1.61
CA LYS A 45 22.61 -10.70 -2.15
C LYS A 45 23.02 -9.45 -1.42
N GLU A 46 24.31 -9.13 -1.49
CA GLU A 46 24.77 -7.80 -1.11
C GLU A 46 24.01 -6.75 -1.92
N SER A 47 23.64 -5.63 -1.28
CA SER A 47 22.91 -4.56 -1.96
C SER A 47 23.69 -4.06 -3.19
N VAL A 48 22.97 -3.59 -4.20
CA VAL A 48 23.58 -2.90 -5.34
C VAL A 48 23.68 -1.41 -5.09
N PHE A 49 24.71 -0.79 -5.67
CA PHE A 49 24.88 0.66 -5.59
C PHE A 49 23.72 1.40 -6.25
N VAL A 50 23.28 0.96 -7.45
CA VAL A 50 22.17 1.57 -8.20
C VAL A 50 21.42 0.54 -9.05
N ALA A 51 20.17 0.81 -9.42
CA ALA A 51 19.42 0.03 -10.39
C ALA A 51 19.16 0.84 -11.66
N ALA A 52 19.35 0.22 -12.83
CA ALA A 52 19.07 0.87 -14.10
C ALA A 52 17.56 1.02 -14.32
N GLN A 53 17.15 2.19 -14.86
CA GLN A 53 15.75 2.51 -15.18
C GLN A 53 15.36 2.17 -16.64
N GLY A 54 16.29 1.60 -17.41
CA GLY A 54 16.08 1.19 -18.80
C GLY A 54 17.21 0.30 -19.32
N ASN A 55 17.21 0.05 -20.62
CA ASN A 55 18.26 -0.72 -21.28
C ASN A 55 19.63 -0.01 -21.15
N VAL A 56 20.67 -0.76 -20.80
CA VAL A 56 22.05 -0.27 -20.65
C VAL A 56 22.94 -1.01 -21.62
N ASN A 57 23.79 -0.30 -22.37
CA ASN A 57 24.79 -0.94 -23.21
C ASN A 57 25.88 -1.60 -22.35
N LEU A 58 25.89 -2.93 -22.28
CA LEU A 58 26.84 -3.68 -21.45
C LEU A 58 28.31 -3.47 -21.82
N SER A 59 28.64 -3.13 -23.07
CA SER A 59 30.02 -2.90 -23.49
C SER A 59 30.51 -1.47 -23.23
N SER A 60 29.58 -0.53 -23.09
CA SER A 60 29.84 0.90 -22.87
C SER A 60 28.69 1.53 -22.10
N PRO A 61 28.58 1.29 -20.78
CA PRO A 61 27.42 1.66 -19.99
C PRO A 61 27.26 3.18 -19.76
N GLY A 62 28.28 3.98 -20.07
CA GLY A 62 28.30 5.42 -19.81
C GLY A 62 28.81 5.77 -18.42
N ALA A 63 29.03 7.07 -18.19
CA ALA A 63 29.61 7.58 -16.95
C ALA A 63 28.65 7.50 -15.75
N THR A 64 27.34 7.48 -16.00
CA THR A 64 26.33 7.41 -14.95
C THR A 64 25.25 6.38 -15.29
N ILE A 65 24.67 5.80 -14.24
CA ILE A 65 23.47 4.97 -14.30
C ILE A 65 22.46 5.60 -13.34
N ASP A 66 21.28 5.98 -13.86
CA ASP A 66 20.22 6.65 -13.06
C ASP A 66 20.74 7.90 -12.31
N GLY A 67 21.60 8.67 -12.98
CA GLY A 67 22.23 9.87 -12.41
C GLY A 67 23.33 9.62 -11.37
N GLN A 68 23.63 8.36 -11.03
CA GLN A 68 24.69 7.98 -10.09
C GLN A 68 25.97 7.58 -10.82
N THR A 69 27.13 7.80 -10.21
CA THR A 69 28.45 7.43 -10.75
C THR A 69 29.00 6.22 -10.00
N PRO A 70 28.89 4.99 -10.53
CA PRO A 70 29.40 3.79 -9.87
C PRO A 70 30.94 3.79 -9.85
N ALA A 71 31.54 3.23 -8.81
CA ALA A 71 32.99 3.00 -8.76
C ALA A 71 33.38 1.77 -9.61
N SER A 72 34.52 1.82 -10.32
CA SER A 72 34.94 0.69 -11.16
C SER A 72 35.25 -0.58 -10.34
N GLY A 73 34.75 -1.73 -10.80
CA GLY A 73 35.05 -3.06 -10.27
C GLY A 73 34.56 -3.34 -8.83
N SER A 74 33.82 -2.43 -8.21
CA SER A 74 33.42 -2.54 -6.79
C SER A 74 32.04 -3.17 -6.61
N ARG A 75 31.92 -4.19 -5.74
CA ARG A 75 30.61 -4.81 -5.45
C ARG A 75 29.70 -3.92 -4.59
N ALA A 76 30.26 -3.14 -3.68
CA ALA A 76 29.48 -2.26 -2.80
C ALA A 76 29.17 -0.90 -3.46
N LEU A 77 30.13 -0.30 -4.16
CA LEU A 77 30.02 1.06 -4.71
C LEU A 77 29.89 1.10 -6.25
N GLY A 78 30.06 -0.03 -6.92
CA GLY A 78 30.13 -0.13 -8.38
C GLY A 78 29.11 -1.06 -9.01
N SER A 79 28.28 -1.70 -8.19
CA SER A 79 27.35 -2.72 -8.65
C SER A 79 26.04 -2.12 -9.13
N VAL A 80 25.51 -2.71 -10.20
CA VAL A 80 24.32 -2.24 -10.89
C VAL A 80 23.36 -3.40 -11.07
N LEU A 81 22.10 -3.22 -10.65
CA LEU A 81 21.01 -4.11 -11.03
C LEU A 81 20.52 -3.73 -12.43
N LEU A 82 20.64 -4.65 -13.38
CA LEU A 82 20.07 -4.54 -14.72
C LEU A 82 18.84 -5.43 -14.81
N ARG A 83 17.66 -4.81 -14.97
CA ARG A 83 16.36 -5.50 -14.99
C ARG A 83 15.49 -5.18 -16.21
N PHE A 84 16.03 -4.41 -17.15
CA PHE A 84 15.34 -3.87 -18.32
C PHE A 84 16.15 -4.01 -19.62
N GLN A 85 17.03 -5.01 -19.69
CA GLN A 85 17.76 -5.29 -20.92
C GLN A 85 16.80 -5.70 -22.04
N THR A 86 17.09 -5.31 -23.28
CA THR A 86 16.34 -5.75 -24.45
C THR A 86 16.36 -7.28 -24.58
N THR A 87 17.51 -7.90 -24.28
CA THR A 87 17.62 -9.36 -24.14
C THR A 87 17.47 -9.74 -22.67
N ALA A 88 16.36 -10.37 -22.30
CA ALA A 88 16.07 -10.65 -20.90
C ALA A 88 17.09 -11.57 -20.21
N SER A 89 17.85 -12.39 -20.94
CA SER A 89 18.92 -13.21 -20.37
C SER A 89 20.16 -12.39 -19.94
N GLU A 90 20.27 -11.14 -20.39
CA GLU A 90 21.32 -10.19 -20.01
C GLU A 90 20.99 -9.43 -18.72
N ASN A 91 19.78 -9.56 -18.19
CA ASN A 91 19.47 -9.02 -16.86
C ASN A 91 20.29 -9.73 -15.77
N GLY A 92 20.51 -9.04 -14.65
CA GLY A 92 21.28 -9.56 -13.52
C GLY A 92 21.99 -8.47 -12.73
N LEU A 93 22.95 -8.90 -11.90
CA LEU A 93 23.80 -8.02 -11.13
C LEU A 93 25.16 -7.90 -11.82
N TYR A 94 25.59 -6.68 -12.09
CA TYR A 94 26.82 -6.38 -12.80
C TYR A 94 27.71 -5.44 -12.01
N LEU A 95 29.01 -5.53 -12.21
CA LEU A 95 30.01 -4.57 -11.78
C LEU A 95 30.27 -3.62 -12.96
N TRP A 96 30.13 -2.32 -12.70
CA TRP A 96 30.54 -1.29 -13.63
C TRP A 96 32.07 -1.20 -13.63
N ASN A 97 32.71 -1.15 -14.80
CA ASN A 97 34.17 -1.18 -14.94
C ASN A 97 34.77 0.10 -15.55
N GLY A 98 33.93 1.09 -15.85
CA GLY A 98 34.32 2.28 -16.63
C GLY A 98 33.22 2.66 -17.61
N ALA A 99 33.19 3.94 -18.01
CA ALA A 99 32.15 4.46 -18.90
C ALA A 99 32.14 3.80 -20.28
N SER A 100 33.33 3.45 -20.76
CA SER A 100 33.56 2.79 -22.06
C SER A 100 34.14 1.39 -21.90
N SER A 101 33.98 0.78 -20.72
CA SER A 101 34.46 -0.55 -20.40
C SER A 101 33.29 -1.50 -20.24
N ALA A 102 33.42 -2.71 -20.78
CA ALA A 102 32.38 -3.72 -20.63
C ALA A 102 32.13 -4.03 -19.16
N MET A 103 30.86 -4.10 -18.76
CA MET A 103 30.45 -4.53 -17.43
C MET A 103 30.66 -6.03 -17.27
N THR A 104 31.02 -6.45 -16.07
CA THR A 104 31.19 -7.88 -15.73
C THR A 104 30.08 -8.31 -14.79
N ARG A 105 29.52 -9.52 -14.93
CA ARG A 105 28.58 -10.04 -13.92
C ARG A 105 29.26 -10.11 -12.55
N ALA A 106 28.51 -9.78 -11.50
CA ALA A 106 29.02 -9.86 -10.14
C ALA A 106 29.35 -11.32 -9.77
N SER A 107 30.41 -11.52 -8.98
CA SER A 107 30.90 -12.86 -8.63
C SER A 107 29.94 -13.68 -7.77
N ASP A 108 29.02 -13.01 -7.07
CA ASP A 108 27.95 -13.61 -6.27
C ASP A 108 26.65 -13.85 -7.07
N ALA A 109 26.67 -13.58 -8.39
CA ALA A 109 25.51 -13.63 -9.27
C ALA A 109 25.90 -14.00 -10.72
N ASN A 110 26.87 -14.92 -10.87
CA ASN A 110 27.41 -15.33 -12.18
C ASN A 110 27.01 -16.74 -12.60
N SER A 111 26.13 -17.40 -11.85
CA SER A 111 25.54 -18.69 -12.19
C SER A 111 24.02 -18.72 -12.03
N ALA A 112 23.36 -19.67 -12.70
CA ALA A 112 21.91 -19.87 -12.60
C ALA A 112 21.47 -20.22 -11.16
N ALA A 113 22.25 -21.05 -10.47
CA ALA A 113 21.97 -21.46 -9.10
C ALA A 113 22.07 -20.30 -8.08
N GLU A 114 22.95 -19.33 -8.34
CA GLU A 114 23.09 -18.15 -7.49
C GLU A 114 21.98 -17.13 -7.70
N LEU A 115 21.49 -16.99 -8.93
CA LEU A 115 20.44 -16.02 -9.27
C LEU A 115 19.03 -16.55 -8.97
N THR A 116 18.83 -17.86 -8.96
CA THR A 116 17.52 -18.45 -8.63
C THR A 116 17.09 -18.04 -7.23
N ASN A 117 15.93 -17.37 -7.11
CA ASN A 117 15.40 -16.80 -5.86
C ASN A 117 16.29 -15.71 -5.22
N ALA A 118 17.21 -15.11 -5.98
CA ALA A 118 18.05 -14.04 -5.47
C ALA A 118 17.21 -12.82 -5.08
N VAL A 119 17.55 -12.18 -3.97
CA VAL A 119 16.95 -10.92 -3.53
C VAL A 119 18.05 -9.89 -3.37
N VAL A 120 17.81 -8.67 -3.86
CA VAL A 120 18.79 -7.59 -3.81
C VAL A 120 18.11 -6.27 -3.45
N ALA A 121 18.70 -5.51 -2.53
CA ALA A 121 18.29 -4.15 -2.22
C ALA A 121 19.11 -3.12 -3.02
N VAL A 122 18.54 -1.94 -3.26
CA VAL A 122 19.18 -0.85 -4.01
C VAL A 122 19.50 0.31 -3.07
N GLN A 123 20.73 0.83 -3.14
CA GLN A 123 21.19 1.88 -2.21
C GLN A 123 20.94 3.30 -2.71
N ASN A 124 21.05 3.56 -4.01
CA ASN A 124 20.99 4.91 -4.59
C ASN A 124 20.11 4.98 -5.85
N GLY A 125 19.79 6.19 -6.28
CA GLY A 125 18.95 6.46 -7.45
C GLY A 125 17.45 6.39 -7.16
N THR A 126 16.64 6.28 -8.22
CA THR A 126 15.18 6.25 -8.21
C THR A 126 14.61 5.07 -7.40
N ASP A 127 15.32 3.94 -7.38
CA ASP A 127 14.92 2.73 -6.66
C ASP A 127 15.58 2.59 -5.27
N ALA A 128 16.23 3.64 -4.74
CA ALA A 128 16.84 3.61 -3.41
C ALA A 128 15.86 3.15 -2.32
N GLY A 129 16.29 2.20 -1.49
CA GLY A 129 15.48 1.61 -0.42
C GLY A 129 14.50 0.53 -0.88
N LYS A 130 14.35 0.29 -2.19
CA LYS A 130 13.57 -0.84 -2.70
C LYS A 130 14.41 -2.11 -2.76
N ALA A 131 13.73 -3.26 -2.72
CA ALA A 131 14.35 -4.55 -3.00
C ALA A 131 13.64 -5.24 -4.17
N PHE A 132 14.39 -6.11 -4.85
CA PHE A 132 13.93 -6.87 -6.00
C PHE A 132 14.28 -8.34 -5.81
N ARG A 133 13.37 -9.22 -6.24
CA ARG A 133 13.55 -10.67 -6.24
C ARG A 133 13.58 -11.20 -7.66
N GLN A 134 14.52 -12.09 -7.93
CA GLN A 134 14.55 -12.87 -9.15
C GLN A 134 13.51 -14.01 -9.05
N THR A 135 12.64 -14.13 -10.05
CA THR A 135 11.44 -15.00 -9.96
C THR A 135 11.36 -16.11 -11.00
N THR A 136 12.17 -16.07 -12.06
CA THR A 136 12.23 -17.15 -13.05
C THR A 136 13.08 -18.32 -12.58
N THR A 137 12.70 -19.56 -12.92
CA THR A 137 13.60 -20.70 -12.74
C THR A 137 14.68 -20.64 -13.83
N LEU A 138 15.96 -20.69 -13.44
CA LEU A 138 17.09 -20.63 -14.35
C LEU A 138 17.80 -21.99 -14.39
N ALA A 139 17.86 -22.61 -15.56
CA ALA A 139 18.70 -23.76 -15.84
C ALA A 139 20.08 -23.33 -16.38
N THR A 140 20.13 -22.34 -17.27
CA THR A 140 21.36 -21.85 -17.91
C THR A 140 21.37 -20.31 -17.99
N LEU A 141 22.31 -19.69 -17.27
CA LEU A 141 22.49 -18.24 -17.31
C LEU A 141 23.03 -17.78 -18.67
N GLY A 142 22.51 -16.66 -19.18
CA GLY A 142 22.82 -16.14 -20.51
C GLY A 142 21.93 -16.70 -21.63
N THR A 143 21.18 -17.78 -21.36
CA THR A 143 20.15 -18.31 -22.25
C THR A 143 18.75 -18.05 -21.70
N ASP A 144 18.51 -18.44 -20.45
CA ASP A 144 17.19 -18.27 -19.82
C ASP A 144 16.93 -16.79 -19.49
N ALA A 145 15.67 -16.38 -19.61
CA ALA A 145 15.25 -15.03 -19.26
C ALA A 145 15.36 -14.78 -17.76
N VAL A 146 16.12 -13.75 -17.37
CA VAL A 146 16.28 -13.32 -15.98
C VAL A 146 15.27 -12.20 -15.70
N THR A 147 14.30 -12.47 -14.83
CA THR A 147 13.26 -11.51 -14.44
C THR A 147 13.39 -11.13 -12.97
N TRP A 148 13.44 -9.82 -12.70
CA TRP A 148 13.45 -9.25 -11.36
C TRP A 148 12.15 -8.48 -11.09
N THR A 149 11.45 -8.82 -10.01
CA THR A 149 10.22 -8.17 -9.56
C THR A 149 10.43 -7.48 -8.23
N ALA A 150 9.70 -6.39 -7.97
CA ALA A 150 9.77 -5.72 -6.66
C ALA A 150 9.46 -6.70 -5.51
N PHE A 151 10.20 -6.58 -4.41
CA PHE A 151 10.10 -7.44 -3.25
C PHE A 151 10.17 -6.58 -1.99
N GLY A 152 9.19 -6.72 -1.10
CA GLY A 152 9.19 -6.00 0.19
C GLY A 152 9.03 -4.48 0.10
N THR A 153 8.71 -3.90 -1.07
CA THR A 153 8.32 -2.49 -1.15
C THR A 153 6.89 -2.34 -0.65
N GLY A 154 6.64 -1.39 0.26
CA GLY A 154 5.27 -1.07 0.71
C GLY A 154 4.33 -0.94 -0.49
N ALA A 155 3.09 -1.44 -0.34
CA ALA A 155 2.15 -1.51 -1.45
C ALA A 155 1.97 -0.14 -2.11
N SER A 156 2.10 -0.10 -3.44
CA SER A 156 1.93 1.09 -4.27
C SER A 156 0.58 1.77 -4.00
N ALA A 157 0.44 3.03 -4.40
CA ALA A 157 -0.84 3.71 -4.30
C ALA A 157 -1.93 2.93 -5.06
N ALA A 158 -3.12 2.81 -4.46
CA ALA A 158 -4.26 2.18 -5.09
C ALA A 158 -4.68 2.96 -6.35
N THR A 159 -5.09 2.24 -7.39
CA THR A 159 -5.71 2.81 -8.59
C THR A 159 -7.08 2.15 -8.81
N THR A 160 -7.84 2.63 -9.79
CA THR A 160 -9.10 1.98 -10.19
C THR A 160 -8.91 0.60 -10.82
N SER A 161 -7.70 0.27 -11.25
CA SER A 161 -7.36 -1.02 -11.87
C SER A 161 -6.52 -1.94 -10.99
N SER A 162 -5.97 -1.44 -9.89
CA SER A 162 -5.01 -2.16 -9.05
C SER A 162 -5.21 -1.86 -7.56
N SER A 163 -5.23 -2.90 -6.74
CA SER A 163 -5.22 -2.77 -5.28
C SER A 163 -3.90 -2.17 -4.78
N GLY A 164 -3.97 -1.37 -3.71
CA GLY A 164 -2.81 -0.67 -3.15
C GLY A 164 -3.13 0.03 -1.84
N THR A 165 -2.26 0.95 -1.41
CA THR A 165 -2.49 1.83 -0.25
C THR A 165 -3.23 3.10 -0.69
N VAL A 166 -4.12 3.62 0.16
CA VAL A 166 -4.90 4.84 -0.12
C VAL A 166 -4.85 5.77 1.09
N GLN A 167 -4.67 7.06 0.84
CA GLN A 167 -4.75 8.06 1.90
C GLN A 167 -6.21 8.37 2.23
N LEU A 168 -6.54 8.55 3.51
CA LEU A 168 -7.87 8.99 3.93
C LEU A 168 -8.03 10.49 3.65
N ALA A 169 -9.15 10.87 3.05
CA ALA A 169 -9.49 12.26 2.77
C ALA A 169 -9.83 13.02 4.06
N THR A 170 -9.34 14.24 4.18
CA THR A 170 -9.74 15.22 5.19
C THR A 170 -11.13 15.78 4.92
N GLN A 171 -11.76 16.42 5.93
CA GLN A 171 -13.10 17.00 5.75
C GLN A 171 -13.14 18.06 4.63
N THR A 172 -12.10 18.88 4.51
CA THR A 172 -11.99 19.89 3.45
C THR A 172 -11.93 19.24 2.07
N GLU A 173 -11.12 18.20 1.91
CA GLU A 173 -11.02 17.47 0.63
C GLU A 173 -12.34 16.80 0.24
N VAL A 174 -13.07 16.21 1.20
CA VAL A 174 -14.41 15.64 0.95
C VAL A 174 -15.42 16.72 0.56
N ASN A 175 -15.37 17.90 1.20
CA ASN A 175 -16.25 19.01 0.85
C ASN A 175 -15.95 19.57 -0.54
N THR A 176 -14.67 19.65 -0.93
CA THR A 176 -14.24 20.08 -2.27
C THR A 176 -14.60 19.05 -3.35
N GLY A 177 -14.46 17.75 -3.06
CA GLY A 177 -14.96 16.67 -3.91
C GLY A 177 -14.24 16.46 -5.24
N THR A 178 -12.97 16.88 -5.36
CA THR A 178 -12.22 16.81 -6.64
C THR A 178 -11.14 15.72 -6.68
N ASP A 179 -10.63 15.28 -5.54
CA ASP A 179 -9.53 14.30 -5.49
C ASP A 179 -10.07 12.86 -5.56
N ALA A 180 -9.73 12.16 -6.63
CA ALA A 180 -10.12 10.77 -6.87
C ALA A 180 -9.17 9.73 -6.25
N ASN A 181 -8.06 10.15 -5.63
CA ASN A 181 -7.00 9.27 -5.12
C ASN A 181 -7.07 9.07 -3.60
N LYS A 182 -8.14 9.52 -2.94
CA LYS A 182 -8.31 9.45 -1.49
C LYS A 182 -9.62 8.76 -1.11
N ALA A 183 -9.61 8.08 0.04
CA ALA A 183 -10.77 7.36 0.54
C ALA A 183 -11.56 8.21 1.56
N VAL A 184 -12.87 8.31 1.36
CA VAL A 184 -13.80 8.92 2.32
C VAL A 184 -14.01 7.95 3.50
N THR A 185 -14.09 8.49 4.72
CA THR A 185 -14.41 7.71 5.92
C THR A 185 -15.84 8.00 6.38
N PRO A 186 -16.46 7.15 7.22
CA PRO A 186 -17.74 7.48 7.83
C PRO A 186 -17.74 8.84 8.56
N ALA A 187 -16.63 9.19 9.22
CA ALA A 187 -16.49 10.47 9.92
C ALA A 187 -16.52 11.66 8.94
N THR A 188 -15.74 11.59 7.85
CA THR A 188 -15.68 12.68 6.87
C THR A 188 -16.90 12.73 5.95
N LEU A 189 -17.59 11.60 5.74
CA LEU A 189 -18.89 11.55 5.09
C LEU A 189 -19.96 12.23 5.95
N ALA A 190 -20.04 11.91 7.24
CA ALA A 190 -21.02 12.48 8.15
C ALA A 190 -20.90 14.01 8.28
N GLY A 191 -19.67 14.54 8.26
CA GLY A 191 -19.41 15.98 8.29
C GLY A 191 -19.53 16.69 6.94
N SER A 192 -19.74 15.94 5.84
CA SER A 192 -19.74 16.51 4.50
C SER A 192 -20.97 17.39 4.23
N ALA A 193 -20.83 18.31 3.26
CA ALA A 193 -21.97 19.04 2.70
C ALA A 193 -22.88 18.16 1.82
N TRP A 194 -22.40 16.97 1.44
CA TRP A 194 -23.08 16.05 0.52
C TRP A 194 -23.95 15.00 1.24
N ALA A 195 -23.71 14.79 2.54
CA ALA A 195 -24.55 13.91 3.35
C ALA A 195 -25.88 14.61 3.64
N LYS A 196 -27.00 13.96 3.27
CA LYS A 196 -28.35 14.45 3.56
C LYS A 196 -28.49 14.71 5.06
N ARG A 197 -28.79 15.96 5.43
CA ARG A 197 -28.99 16.34 6.84
C ARG A 197 -30.48 16.33 7.13
N LYS A 198 -30.91 15.59 8.17
CA LYS A 198 -32.32 15.49 8.58
C LYS A 198 -32.49 16.00 10.00
N PHE A 199 -33.42 16.93 10.20
CA PHE A 199 -33.82 17.48 11.49
C PHE A 199 -35.29 17.18 11.69
N THR A 200 -35.64 16.75 12.88
CA THR A 200 -37.03 16.47 13.24
C THR A 200 -37.34 16.97 14.64
N ALA A 201 -38.51 17.59 14.81
CA ALA A 201 -38.99 18.02 16.12
C ALA A 201 -40.51 17.85 16.22
N THR A 202 -40.97 17.28 17.33
CA THR A 202 -42.38 17.27 17.71
C THR A 202 -42.71 18.59 18.41
N PHE A 203 -43.83 19.21 18.05
CA PHE A 203 -44.21 20.52 18.57
C PHE A 203 -45.74 20.73 18.62
N GLY A 204 -46.13 21.86 19.19
CA GLY A 204 -47.50 22.21 19.53
C GLY A 204 -47.65 22.30 21.04
N ASP A 205 -48.15 23.42 21.53
CA ASP A 205 -48.33 23.73 22.96
C ASP A 205 -49.72 24.30 23.29
N GLY A 206 -50.60 24.40 22.28
CA GLY A 206 -51.94 24.96 22.38
C GLY A 206 -52.01 26.48 22.53
N SER A 207 -50.88 27.20 22.47
CA SER A 207 -50.81 28.65 22.71
C SER A 207 -50.03 29.42 21.65
N ASN A 208 -48.84 28.93 21.27
CA ASN A 208 -47.99 29.59 20.29
C ASN A 208 -48.44 29.28 18.87
N THR A 209 -48.49 30.32 18.05
CA THR A 209 -48.75 30.26 16.61
C THR A 209 -47.49 30.36 15.77
N GLN A 210 -46.32 30.52 16.39
CA GLN A 210 -45.01 30.59 15.72
C GLN A 210 -44.00 29.70 16.43
N TYR A 211 -43.23 28.93 15.65
CA TYR A 211 -42.16 28.05 16.13
C TYR A 211 -40.91 28.22 15.27
N ASP A 212 -39.76 28.39 15.92
CA ASP A 212 -38.45 28.49 15.27
C ASP A 212 -37.63 27.23 15.55
N PHE A 213 -37.17 26.57 14.49
CA PHE A 213 -36.36 25.35 14.55
C PHE A 213 -34.96 25.61 13.99
N THR A 214 -33.95 25.50 14.85
CA THR A 214 -32.55 25.62 14.45
C THR A 214 -32.00 24.28 13.97
N HIS A 215 -31.73 24.15 12.67
CA HIS A 215 -31.20 22.94 12.02
C HIS A 215 -29.68 22.96 11.77
N ASN A 216 -29.02 24.13 11.82
CA ASN A 216 -27.56 24.26 11.67
C ASN A 216 -26.98 23.72 10.34
N TYR A 217 -27.72 23.81 9.23
CA TYR A 217 -27.24 23.28 7.94
C TYR A 217 -26.34 24.26 7.18
N GLY A 218 -26.33 25.54 7.56
CA GLY A 218 -25.57 26.57 6.87
C GLY A 218 -26.12 26.90 5.49
N THR A 219 -27.39 26.57 5.21
CA THR A 219 -28.09 26.85 3.95
C THR A 219 -29.57 27.14 4.18
N ARG A 220 -30.16 28.00 3.34
CA ARG A 220 -31.61 28.24 3.26
C ARG A 220 -32.33 27.27 2.32
N ASP A 221 -31.58 26.56 1.48
CA ASP A 221 -32.11 25.63 0.47
C ASP A 221 -32.51 24.31 1.14
N VAL A 222 -33.53 24.38 2.00
CA VAL A 222 -34.03 23.24 2.78
C VAL A 222 -35.45 22.90 2.36
N GLN A 223 -35.75 21.61 2.32
CA GLN A 223 -37.10 21.11 2.16
C GLN A 223 -37.75 20.94 3.53
N VAL A 224 -38.88 21.61 3.74
CA VAL A 224 -39.63 21.59 5.00
C VAL A 224 -40.97 20.91 4.76
N ALA A 225 -41.29 19.94 5.61
CA ALA A 225 -42.61 19.31 5.65
C ALA A 225 -43.06 19.20 7.11
N VAL A 226 -44.35 19.42 7.34
CA VAL A 226 -44.98 19.23 8.65
C VAL A 226 -45.98 18.10 8.53
N TYR A 227 -45.97 17.18 9.48
CA TYR A 227 -46.86 16.03 9.52
C TYR A 227 -47.70 16.04 10.79
N ARG A 228 -48.94 15.56 10.73
CA ARG A 228 -49.69 15.25 11.95
C ARG A 228 -49.00 14.13 12.72
N ASN A 229 -48.80 14.35 14.01
CA ASN A 229 -48.25 13.38 14.96
C ASN A 229 -49.34 12.45 15.53
N GLY A 230 -50.26 12.03 14.67
CA GLY A 230 -51.43 11.24 15.01
C GLY A 230 -52.24 10.96 13.75
N SER A 231 -53.09 9.92 13.80
CA SER A 231 -53.95 9.55 12.68
C SER A 231 -54.72 10.78 12.16
N PRO A 232 -54.71 11.06 10.84
CA PRO A 232 -54.32 10.17 9.74
C PRO A 232 -52.84 10.24 9.27
N TYR A 233 -51.93 10.94 9.97
CA TYR A 233 -50.52 11.11 9.58
C TYR A 233 -50.30 11.81 8.22
N ASP A 234 -51.15 12.77 7.88
CA ASP A 234 -51.07 13.57 6.66
C ASP A 234 -50.10 14.76 6.77
N VAL A 235 -49.78 15.33 5.61
CA VAL A 235 -49.02 16.59 5.51
C VAL A 235 -49.92 17.73 5.95
N TRP A 236 -49.38 18.60 6.81
CA TRP A 236 -50.06 19.79 7.31
C TRP A 236 -49.43 21.04 6.70
N ASP A 237 -50.21 21.78 5.92
CA ASP A 237 -49.72 23.02 5.31
C ASP A 237 -49.70 24.16 6.33
N CYS A 238 -48.57 24.87 6.39
CA CYS A 238 -48.38 26.07 7.19
C CYS A 238 -47.50 27.07 6.43
N GLU A 239 -47.44 28.31 6.92
CA GLU A 239 -46.47 29.27 6.38
C GLU A 239 -45.07 28.86 6.85
N VAL A 240 -44.15 28.72 5.91
CA VAL A 240 -42.74 28.39 6.15
C VAL A 240 -41.88 29.58 5.76
N GLN A 241 -41.02 30.01 6.67
CA GLN A 241 -40.02 31.05 6.43
C GLN A 241 -38.63 30.54 6.81
N MET A 242 -37.58 30.91 6.04
CA MET A 242 -36.18 30.62 6.35
C MET A 242 -35.45 31.92 6.76
N PRO A 243 -35.65 32.41 8.00
CA PRO A 243 -35.11 33.70 8.43
C PRO A 243 -33.59 33.82 8.28
N ASP A 244 -32.85 32.74 8.53
CA ASP A 244 -31.40 32.65 8.36
C ASP A 244 -30.99 31.27 7.82
N VAL A 245 -29.69 31.03 7.66
CA VAL A 245 -29.13 29.79 7.08
C VAL A 245 -29.19 28.57 8.00
N ASN A 246 -29.61 28.75 9.25
CA ASN A 246 -29.66 27.70 10.26
C ASN A 246 -31.03 27.56 10.90
N THR A 247 -32.03 28.36 10.54
CA THR A 247 -33.33 28.40 11.21
C THR A 247 -34.48 28.37 10.21
N VAL A 248 -35.47 27.53 10.51
CA VAL A 248 -36.79 27.51 9.84
C VAL A 248 -37.85 27.98 10.83
N ARG A 249 -38.72 28.88 10.39
CA ARG A 249 -39.86 29.42 11.14
C ARG A 249 -41.15 28.91 10.55
N LEU A 250 -41.98 28.28 11.37
CA LEU A 250 -43.32 27.82 11.01
C LEU A 250 -44.36 28.72 11.67
N LYS A 251 -45.36 29.19 10.91
CA LYS A 251 -46.48 29.98 11.43
C LYS A 251 -47.83 29.36 11.12
N PHE A 252 -48.74 29.47 12.09
CA PHE A 252 -50.06 28.87 12.06
C PHE A 252 -51.12 29.92 12.36
N ALA A 253 -52.29 29.81 11.71
CA ALA A 253 -53.43 30.68 12.01
C ALA A 253 -54.07 30.35 13.37
N VAL A 254 -53.95 29.09 13.83
CA VAL A 254 -54.44 28.59 15.11
C VAL A 254 -53.31 27.79 15.77
N ALA A 255 -53.11 27.99 17.07
CA ALA A 255 -52.06 27.30 17.80
C ALA A 255 -52.28 25.77 17.79
N PRO A 256 -51.32 24.96 17.30
CA PRO A 256 -51.42 23.51 17.35
C PRO A 256 -51.52 23.02 18.79
N THR A 257 -52.34 22.01 19.05
CA THR A 257 -52.48 21.42 20.39
C THR A 257 -51.20 20.69 20.82
N SER A 258 -51.11 20.31 22.09
CA SER A 258 -49.90 19.68 22.65
C SER A 258 -49.40 18.51 21.80
N ASN A 259 -48.15 18.62 21.31
CA ASN A 259 -47.45 17.61 20.49
C ASN A 259 -48.22 17.12 19.24
N GLN A 260 -49.08 17.98 18.67
CA GLN A 260 -49.95 17.63 17.55
C GLN A 260 -49.18 17.40 16.24
N LEU A 261 -48.02 18.03 16.05
CA LEU A 261 -47.32 18.09 14.77
C LEU A 261 -45.85 17.69 14.89
N ASN A 262 -45.29 17.17 13.80
CA ASN A 262 -43.86 16.89 13.62
C ASN A 262 -43.31 17.71 12.46
N ALA A 263 -42.31 18.56 12.72
CA ALA A 263 -41.56 19.24 11.69
C ALA A 263 -40.43 18.33 11.19
N VAL A 264 -40.27 18.23 9.87
CA VAL A 264 -39.16 17.56 9.19
C VAL A 264 -38.48 18.56 8.27
N ILE A 265 -37.19 18.80 8.51
CA ILE A 265 -36.36 19.69 7.70
C ILE A 265 -35.23 18.85 7.10
N ILE A 266 -35.10 18.89 5.78
CA ILE A 266 -34.07 18.18 5.03
C ILE A 266 -33.22 19.20 4.29
N GLY A 267 -31.90 19.11 4.44
CA GLY A 267 -30.91 19.90 3.71
C GLY A 267 -29.98 19.05 2.87
#